data_AF-A0A238FB65-F1
#
_entry.id   AF-A0A238FB65-F1
#
_cell.length_a   1.000
_cell.length_b   1.000
_cell.length_c   1.000
_cell.angle_alpha   90.00
_cell.angle_beta   90.00
_cell.angle_gamma   90.00
#
_symmetry.space_group_name_H-M   'P 1'
#
loop_
_entity.id
_entity.type
_entity.pdbx_description
1 polymer ?
#
loop_
_entity_poly.entity_id
_entity_poly.type
_entity_poly.pdbx_seq_one_letter_code
_entity_poly.pdbx_strand_id
1 'polypeptide(L)'
;MTTLQQRQQDAQLIELLGFLTDPQPQVRRIALASLLPYTAADKRERSLFNQDHYIEQIATTCADQEFIAHDALSALINLTSSILVADRLAKIPGFLTGLVRMVIDEHALLSDLACMLLSNLSKLEDVSMQLLGLRVPFSISNFSKSTDKDAQDDERPTKIAKEGDTDEIEALELLLEVFLKGEGKQYNPNANYDFLASVFANVSTIPLGRSFLLSTTSPDAEPPLFKLISFTEHPSTIRRGGVASCIKNSAFQKAGHTRLVAPSNDQPPAPGCIDLLPQMLLPLCGPEEFDIDVMDELPDVLQLLPETKKREPDPAIRLILVETLVLLASTRTCREAMRKRGVYAVIRAAHSVEEVDKVTEPMVRLVNLLMREEDESTALEEVPDPLKDDKKPDHGFETAPVVGADGNEVKTYGIAEAGPVPVAHTSSSVPAPKKYEQVDSEDEEEMLLEV
;
A
#
# COMPACT_ATOMS: atom_id res chain seq x y z
N MET A 1 -29.52 12.63 -33.40
CA MET A 1 -28.81 13.44 -34.41
C MET A 1 -28.77 12.70 -35.72
N THR A 2 -28.86 13.41 -36.85
CA THR A 2 -28.62 12.83 -38.18
C THR A 2 -27.13 12.54 -38.37
N THR A 3 -26.76 11.62 -39.27
CA THR A 3 -25.35 11.29 -39.57
C THR A 3 -24.53 12.51 -40.01
N LEU A 4 -25.17 13.49 -40.67
CA LEU A 4 -24.53 14.73 -41.05
C LEU A 4 -24.22 15.63 -39.85
N GLN A 5 -25.16 15.76 -38.92
CA GLN A 5 -24.97 16.54 -37.68
C GLN A 5 -23.84 15.95 -36.83
N GLN A 6 -23.76 14.61 -36.75
CA GLN A 6 -22.68 13.92 -36.04
C GLN A 6 -21.31 14.23 -36.64
N ARG A 7 -21.16 14.15 -37.97
CA ARG A 7 -19.88 14.48 -38.63
C ARG A 7 -19.47 15.94 -38.44
N GLN A 8 -20.45 16.86 -38.46
CA GLN A 8 -20.18 18.27 -38.24
C GLN A 8 -19.71 18.53 -36.81
N GLN A 9 -20.32 17.86 -35.83
CA GLN A 9 -19.88 17.94 -34.44
C GLN A 9 -18.47 17.34 -34.26
N ASP A 10 -18.19 16.18 -34.86
CA ASP A 10 -16.86 15.57 -34.79
C ASP A 10 -15.79 16.51 -35.36
N ALA A 11 -16.08 17.17 -36.49
CA ALA A 11 -15.17 18.15 -37.10
C ALA A 11 -14.91 19.35 -36.17
N GLN A 12 -15.94 19.86 -35.49
CA GLN A 12 -15.80 20.95 -34.52
C GLN A 12 -14.95 20.54 -33.31
N LEU A 13 -15.13 19.32 -32.80
CA LEU A 13 -14.32 18.81 -31.69
C LEU A 13 -12.86 18.62 -32.09
N ILE A 14 -12.60 18.15 -33.31
CA ILE A 14 -11.25 18.02 -33.86
C ILE A 14 -10.57 19.40 -33.99
N GLU A 15 -11.31 20.43 -34.42
CA GLU A 15 -10.81 21.80 -34.45
C GLU A 15 -10.46 22.30 -33.04
N LEU A 16 -11.34 22.04 -32.06
CA LEU A 16 -11.10 22.38 -30.65
C LEU A 16 -9.87 21.68 -30.07
N LEU A 17 -9.63 20.41 -30.41
CA LEU A 17 -8.43 19.69 -30.02
C LEU A 17 -7.15 20.37 -30.53
N GLY A 18 -7.21 20.99 -31.72
CA GLY A 18 -6.09 21.77 -32.28
C GLY A 18 -5.69 22.98 -31.44
N PHE A 19 -6.57 23.49 -30.58
CA PHE A 19 -6.31 24.64 -29.71
C PHE A 19 -5.67 24.27 -28.36
N LEU A 20 -5.49 22.98 -28.06
CA LEU A 20 -4.84 22.54 -26.81
C LEU A 20 -3.35 22.92 -26.73
N THR A 21 -2.70 23.19 -27.87
CA THR A 21 -1.31 23.64 -27.95
C THR A 21 -1.17 25.14 -28.26
N ASP A 22 -2.27 25.91 -28.20
CA ASP A 22 -2.23 27.34 -28.47
C ASP A 22 -1.31 28.05 -27.46
N PRO A 23 -0.47 29.02 -27.87
CA PRO A 23 0.42 29.73 -26.94
C PRO A 23 -0.35 30.48 -25.84
N GLN A 24 -1.59 30.90 -26.09
CA GLN A 24 -2.39 31.66 -25.13
C GLN A 24 -3.13 30.73 -24.14
N PRO A 25 -2.87 30.81 -22.82
CA PRO A 25 -3.52 29.95 -21.82
C PRO A 25 -5.05 30.05 -21.83
N GLN A 26 -5.59 31.23 -22.15
CA GLN A 26 -7.04 31.44 -22.24
C GLN A 26 -7.68 30.63 -23.37
N VAL A 27 -6.98 30.45 -24.49
CA VAL A 27 -7.46 29.65 -25.63
C VAL A 27 -7.47 28.18 -25.25
N ARG A 28 -6.35 27.68 -24.68
CA ARG A 28 -6.26 26.30 -24.17
C ARG A 28 -7.34 25.98 -23.14
N ARG A 29 -7.58 26.90 -22.20
CA ARG A 29 -8.63 26.78 -21.18
C ARG A 29 -10.01 26.63 -21.80
N ILE A 30 -10.39 27.51 -22.73
CA ILE A 30 -11.72 27.47 -23.38
C ILE A 30 -11.86 26.18 -24.20
N ALA A 31 -10.82 25.79 -24.93
CA ALA A 31 -10.81 24.56 -25.73
C ALA A 31 -11.02 23.33 -24.84
N LEU A 32 -10.23 23.18 -23.79
CA LEU A 32 -10.28 22.03 -22.90
C LEU A 32 -11.59 21.95 -22.11
N ALA A 33 -12.09 23.08 -21.58
CA ALA A 33 -13.39 23.13 -20.92
C ALA A 33 -14.54 22.74 -21.86
N SER A 34 -14.44 23.08 -23.15
CA SER A 34 -15.43 22.69 -24.17
C SER A 34 -15.34 21.21 -24.56
N LEU A 35 -14.15 20.61 -24.46
CA LEU A 35 -13.88 19.21 -24.78
C LEU A 35 -14.21 18.26 -23.62
N LEU A 36 -14.03 18.69 -22.36
CA LEU A 36 -14.16 17.85 -21.17
C LEU A 36 -15.48 17.04 -21.12
N PRO A 37 -16.67 17.60 -21.43
CA PRO A 37 -17.92 16.83 -21.42
C PRO A 37 -17.96 15.63 -22.37
N TYR A 38 -17.10 15.61 -23.39
CA TYR A 38 -16.99 14.54 -24.40
C TYR A 38 -15.99 13.44 -24.05
N THR A 39 -15.26 13.59 -22.94
CA THR A 39 -14.31 12.59 -22.45
C THR A 39 -14.96 11.48 -21.63
N ALA A 40 -16.18 11.73 -21.13
CA ALA A 40 -16.94 10.80 -20.29
C ALA A 40 -17.23 9.47 -21.01
N ALA A 41 -17.30 8.39 -20.23
CA ALA A 41 -17.33 7.03 -20.76
C ALA A 41 -18.56 6.70 -21.62
N ASP A 42 -19.68 7.41 -21.42
CA ASP A 42 -20.94 7.26 -22.15
C ASP A 42 -20.97 8.02 -23.49
N LYS A 43 -19.95 8.82 -23.80
CA LYS A 43 -19.91 9.68 -24.98
C LYS A 43 -19.34 8.94 -26.18
N ARG A 44 -20.01 9.10 -27.33
CA ARG A 44 -19.55 8.54 -28.61
C ARG A 44 -18.26 9.21 -29.07
N GLU A 45 -18.18 10.52 -28.87
CA GLU A 45 -17.08 11.39 -29.30
C GLU A 45 -15.77 11.09 -28.53
N ARG A 46 -15.86 10.34 -27.43
CA ARG A 46 -14.71 9.92 -26.63
C ARG A 46 -13.61 9.25 -27.45
N SER A 47 -13.97 8.50 -28.49
CA SER A 47 -12.98 7.84 -29.35
C SER A 47 -12.12 8.81 -30.16
N LEU A 48 -12.55 10.08 -30.33
CA LEU A 48 -11.75 11.10 -31.02
C LEU A 48 -10.44 11.42 -30.29
N PHE A 49 -10.44 11.27 -28.96
CA PHE A 49 -9.30 11.54 -28.09
C PHE A 49 -8.26 10.42 -28.09
N ASN A 50 -8.57 9.24 -28.66
CA ASN A 50 -7.68 8.06 -28.59
C ASN A 50 -6.46 8.15 -29.52
N GLN A 51 -6.28 9.25 -30.26
CA GLN A 51 -5.11 9.44 -31.10
C GLN A 51 -3.92 9.86 -30.24
N ASP A 52 -2.77 9.21 -30.42
CA ASP A 52 -1.58 9.40 -29.59
C ASP A 52 -1.20 10.86 -29.35
N HIS A 53 -1.21 11.70 -30.39
CA HIS A 53 -0.86 13.11 -30.24
C HIS A 53 -1.87 13.90 -29.40
N TYR A 54 -3.17 13.56 -29.42
CA TYR A 54 -4.15 14.22 -28.56
C TYR A 54 -3.98 13.82 -27.10
N ILE A 55 -3.67 12.54 -26.85
CA ILE A 55 -3.35 12.05 -25.51
C ILE A 55 -2.13 12.79 -24.96
N GLU A 56 -1.07 12.93 -25.76
CA GLU A 56 0.15 13.64 -25.38
C GLU A 56 -0.06 15.13 -25.15
N GLN A 57 -0.90 15.77 -25.98
CA GLN A 57 -1.25 17.18 -25.80
C GLN A 57 -1.95 17.39 -24.46
N ILE A 58 -2.96 16.59 -24.13
CA ILE A 58 -3.67 16.68 -22.85
C ILE A 58 -2.72 16.36 -21.69
N ALA A 59 -1.85 15.35 -21.83
CA ALA A 59 -0.84 15.02 -20.83
C ALA A 59 0.12 16.19 -20.55
N THR A 60 0.54 16.89 -21.60
CA THR A 60 1.38 18.11 -21.47
C THR A 60 0.61 19.22 -20.76
N THR A 61 -0.69 19.35 -21.03
CA THR A 61 -1.56 20.35 -20.38
C THR A 61 -1.73 20.10 -18.87
N CYS A 62 -1.46 18.91 -18.35
CA CYS A 62 -1.46 18.66 -16.90
C CYS A 62 -0.38 19.46 -16.14
N ALA A 63 0.65 19.96 -16.82
CA ALA A 63 1.70 20.80 -16.26
C ALA A 63 1.47 22.33 -16.46
N ASP A 64 0.27 22.70 -16.93
CA ASP A 64 -0.12 24.10 -17.14
C ASP A 64 -0.62 24.77 -15.85
N GLN A 65 -1.18 25.98 -15.96
CA GLN A 65 -1.85 26.68 -14.85
C GLN A 65 -2.96 25.82 -14.23
N GLU A 66 -3.18 25.98 -12.92
CA GLU A 66 -3.96 25.05 -12.10
C GLU A 66 -5.36 24.77 -12.64
N PHE A 67 -6.07 25.79 -13.12
CA PHE A 67 -7.42 25.62 -13.69
C PHE A 67 -7.43 24.78 -14.97
N ILE A 68 -6.38 24.89 -15.80
CA ILE A 68 -6.26 24.14 -17.04
C ILE A 68 -5.78 22.71 -16.72
N ALA A 69 -4.81 22.58 -15.81
CA ALA A 69 -4.32 21.30 -15.33
C ALA A 69 -5.44 20.48 -14.66
N HIS A 70 -6.34 21.12 -13.90
CA HIS A 70 -7.53 20.48 -13.34
C HIS A 70 -8.40 19.81 -14.40
N ASP A 71 -8.75 20.54 -15.47
CA ASP A 71 -9.59 20.01 -16.54
C ASP A 71 -8.85 18.95 -17.36
N ALA A 72 -7.52 19.07 -17.50
CA ALA A 72 -6.68 18.09 -18.18
C ALA A 72 -6.62 16.77 -17.41
N LEU A 73 -6.36 16.83 -16.10
CA LEU A 73 -6.41 15.65 -15.23
C LEU A 73 -7.80 15.01 -15.24
N SER A 74 -8.86 15.81 -15.17
CA SER A 74 -10.24 15.33 -15.24
C SER A 74 -10.53 14.60 -16.56
N ALA A 75 -10.07 15.17 -17.69
CA ALA A 75 -10.14 14.53 -19.00
C ALA A 75 -9.37 13.21 -19.01
N LEU A 76 -8.13 13.18 -18.53
CA LEU A 76 -7.33 11.96 -18.49
C LEU A 76 -7.90 10.89 -17.56
N ILE A 77 -8.46 11.24 -16.40
CA ILE A 77 -9.14 10.29 -15.50
C ILE A 77 -10.28 9.59 -16.25
N ASN A 78 -11.08 10.35 -17.00
CA ASN A 78 -12.15 9.76 -17.82
C ASN A 78 -11.58 8.90 -18.95
N LEU A 79 -10.57 9.38 -19.67
CA LEU A 79 -10.01 8.70 -20.84
C LEU A 79 -9.23 7.42 -20.45
N THR A 80 -8.55 7.40 -19.30
CA THR A 80 -7.78 6.24 -18.80
C THR A 80 -8.61 5.06 -18.32
N SER A 81 -9.94 5.16 -18.34
CA SER A 81 -10.77 3.95 -18.32
C SER A 81 -10.54 3.05 -19.55
N SER A 82 -9.91 3.58 -20.60
CA SER A 82 -9.41 2.84 -21.76
C SER A 82 -7.95 2.43 -21.54
N ILE A 83 -7.68 1.13 -21.60
CA ILE A 83 -6.32 0.56 -21.49
C ILE A 83 -5.38 1.16 -22.53
N LEU A 84 -5.87 1.44 -23.75
CA LEU A 84 -5.06 2.06 -24.81
C LEU A 84 -4.54 3.44 -24.40
N VAL A 85 -5.39 4.26 -23.77
CA VAL A 85 -4.99 5.60 -23.33
C VAL A 85 -4.04 5.52 -22.15
N ALA A 86 -4.33 4.63 -21.18
CA ALA A 86 -3.46 4.41 -20.04
C ALA A 86 -2.07 3.94 -20.47
N ASP A 87 -1.99 2.99 -21.42
CA ASP A 87 -0.74 2.47 -21.97
C ASP A 87 0.05 3.56 -22.71
N ARG A 88 -0.62 4.41 -23.49
CA ARG A 88 0.05 5.54 -24.15
C ARG A 88 0.63 6.53 -23.14
N LEU A 89 -0.16 6.95 -22.14
CA LEU A 89 0.30 7.87 -21.09
C LEU A 89 1.50 7.32 -20.31
N ALA A 90 1.47 6.03 -19.97
CA ALA A 90 2.55 5.36 -19.25
C ALA A 90 3.89 5.37 -20.01
N LYS A 91 3.85 5.50 -21.34
CA LYS A 91 5.04 5.55 -22.22
C LYS A 91 5.55 6.96 -22.47
N ILE A 92 4.83 8.01 -22.04
CA ILE A 92 5.29 9.39 -22.18
C ILE A 92 6.44 9.62 -21.19
N PRO A 93 7.66 9.97 -21.66
CA PRO A 93 8.80 10.16 -20.78
C PRO A 93 8.53 11.18 -19.67
N GLY A 94 8.78 10.80 -18.42
CA GLY A 94 8.62 11.67 -17.25
C GLY A 94 7.18 11.94 -16.82
N PHE A 95 6.15 11.46 -17.53
CA PHE A 95 4.75 11.69 -17.15
C PHE A 95 4.42 11.08 -15.78
N LEU A 96 4.78 9.81 -15.57
CA LEU A 96 4.58 9.14 -14.28
C LEU A 96 5.36 9.83 -13.15
N THR A 97 6.60 10.23 -13.41
CA THR A 97 7.43 11.01 -12.48
C THR A 97 6.76 12.32 -12.09
N GLY A 98 6.26 13.08 -13.08
CA GLY A 98 5.54 14.34 -12.84
C GLY A 98 4.27 14.14 -12.02
N LEU A 99 3.53 13.05 -12.29
CA LEU A 99 2.32 12.71 -11.55
C LEU A 99 2.63 12.37 -10.09
N VAL A 100 3.65 11.54 -9.83
CA VAL A 100 4.10 11.24 -8.47
C VAL A 100 4.58 12.50 -7.75
N ARG A 101 5.33 13.38 -8.43
CA ARG A 101 5.77 14.67 -7.86
C ARG A 101 4.60 15.58 -7.48
N MET A 102 3.51 15.58 -8.24
CA MET A 102 2.29 16.32 -7.91
C MET A 102 1.56 15.71 -6.70
N VAL A 103 1.58 14.39 -6.54
CA VAL A 103 0.98 13.72 -5.38
C VAL A 103 1.74 14.05 -4.09
N ILE A 104 3.07 13.97 -4.13
CA ILE A 104 3.94 14.19 -2.94
C ILE A 104 4.19 15.67 -2.63
N ASP A 105 3.62 16.60 -3.39
CA ASP A 105 3.72 18.03 -3.08
C ASP A 105 2.65 18.41 -2.04
N GLU A 106 3.09 18.83 -0.85
CA GLU A 106 2.24 19.25 0.28
C GLU A 106 1.39 20.50 -0.03
N HIS A 107 1.72 21.24 -1.09
CA HIS A 107 1.01 22.45 -1.51
C HIS A 107 0.20 22.27 -2.80
N ALA A 108 0.29 21.12 -3.47
CA ALA A 108 -0.41 20.90 -4.72
C ALA A 108 -1.93 20.87 -4.51
N LEU A 109 -2.65 21.68 -5.29
CA LEU A 109 -4.12 21.74 -5.25
C LEU A 109 -4.80 20.54 -5.91
N LEU A 110 -4.06 19.79 -6.73
CA LEU A 110 -4.59 18.76 -7.62
C LEU A 110 -4.15 17.33 -7.22
N SER A 111 -3.59 17.15 -6.02
CA SER A 111 -3.04 15.86 -5.58
C SER A 111 -4.07 14.73 -5.58
N ASP A 112 -5.32 14.98 -5.20
CA ASP A 112 -6.36 13.95 -5.25
C ASP A 112 -6.73 13.54 -6.69
N LEU A 113 -6.77 14.48 -7.65
CA LEU A 113 -6.95 14.16 -9.06
C LEU A 113 -5.75 13.38 -9.61
N ALA A 114 -4.53 13.73 -9.19
CA ALA A 114 -3.34 12.98 -9.53
C ALA A 114 -3.39 11.55 -8.97
N CYS A 115 -3.86 11.36 -7.73
CA CYS A 115 -4.08 10.04 -7.13
C CYS A 115 -5.14 9.23 -7.91
N MET A 116 -6.24 9.85 -8.31
CA MET A 116 -7.27 9.22 -9.15
C MET A 116 -6.70 8.74 -10.48
N LEU A 117 -5.94 9.59 -11.17
CA LEU A 117 -5.30 9.23 -12.44
C LEU A 117 -4.28 8.10 -12.23
N LEU A 118 -3.43 8.20 -11.21
CA LEU A 118 -2.44 7.19 -10.86
C LEU A 118 -3.09 5.84 -10.51
N SER A 119 -4.26 5.85 -9.88
CA SER A 119 -5.04 4.64 -9.58
C SER A 119 -5.59 3.97 -10.84
N ASN A 120 -5.88 4.72 -11.90
CA ASN A 120 -6.25 4.14 -13.20
C ASN A 120 -5.03 3.59 -13.93
N LEU A 121 -3.92 4.32 -13.94
CA LEU A 121 -2.69 3.90 -14.63
C LEU A 121 -2.08 2.65 -13.99
N SER A 122 -2.04 2.57 -12.65
CA SER A 122 -1.44 1.44 -11.92
C SER A 122 -2.16 0.10 -12.13
N LYS A 123 -3.35 0.09 -12.74
CA LYS A 123 -3.99 -1.16 -13.21
C LYS A 123 -3.18 -1.87 -14.29
N LEU A 124 -2.29 -1.17 -14.98
CA LEU A 124 -1.30 -1.76 -15.88
C LEU A 124 -0.13 -2.30 -15.05
N GLU A 125 0.22 -3.56 -15.26
CA GLU A 125 1.37 -4.21 -14.62
C GLU A 125 2.67 -3.43 -14.87
N ASP A 126 2.90 -2.94 -16.09
CA ASP A 126 4.07 -2.12 -16.43
C ASP A 126 4.16 -0.83 -15.61
N VAL A 127 3.02 -0.18 -15.29
CA VAL A 127 3.02 1.03 -14.44
C VAL A 127 3.33 0.67 -12.99
N SER A 128 2.76 -0.42 -12.49
CA SER A 128 3.08 -0.92 -11.14
C SER A 128 4.57 -1.28 -11.01
N MET A 129 5.16 -1.90 -12.03
CA MET A 129 6.59 -2.18 -12.13
C MET A 129 7.43 -0.90 -12.18
N GLN A 130 7.02 0.10 -12.96
CA GLN A 130 7.70 1.40 -13.00
C GLN A 130 7.66 2.10 -11.64
N LEU A 131 6.52 2.08 -10.93
CA LEU A 131 6.39 2.69 -9.61
C LEU A 131 7.33 2.04 -8.57
N LEU A 132 7.52 0.72 -8.63
CA LEU A 132 8.48 0.00 -7.77
C LEU A 132 9.92 0.44 -7.99
N GLY A 133 10.31 0.76 -9.24
CA GLY A 133 11.67 1.18 -9.57
C GLY A 133 11.88 2.70 -9.63
N LEU A 134 10.81 3.49 -9.55
CA LEU A 134 10.88 4.94 -9.70
C LEU A 134 11.46 5.57 -8.44
N ARG A 135 12.49 6.41 -8.63
CA ARG A 135 12.97 7.33 -7.60
C ARG A 135 12.69 8.76 -8.01
N VAL A 136 12.35 9.59 -7.03
CA VAL A 136 12.05 11.01 -7.25
C VAL A 136 12.83 11.88 -6.26
N PRO A 137 13.34 13.04 -6.69
CA PRO A 137 13.97 13.99 -5.78
C PRO A 137 12.96 14.49 -4.74
N PHE A 138 13.28 14.34 -3.46
CA PHE A 138 12.41 14.79 -2.37
C PHE A 138 13.23 15.36 -1.19
N SER A 139 12.72 16.42 -0.54
CA SER A 139 13.37 17.00 0.64
C SER A 139 12.70 16.52 1.93
N ILE A 140 13.42 15.70 2.70
CA ILE A 140 12.95 15.11 3.97
C ILE A 140 12.61 16.20 5.00
N SER A 141 13.20 17.39 4.89
CA SER A 141 12.94 18.52 5.81
C SER A 141 11.46 18.96 5.87
N ASN A 142 10.66 18.61 4.85
CA ASN A 142 9.21 18.85 4.84
C ASN A 142 8.43 17.83 5.71
N PHE A 143 9.00 16.65 5.98
CA PHE A 143 8.30 15.59 6.73
C PHE A 143 8.47 15.64 8.25
N SER A 144 9.56 16.21 8.78
CA SER A 144 9.85 16.25 10.23
C SER A 144 9.17 17.41 10.97
N LYS A 145 8.42 18.28 10.30
CA LYS A 145 7.78 19.43 10.99
C LYS A 145 6.47 19.10 11.71
N SER A 146 5.87 17.92 11.49
CA SER A 146 4.52 17.61 11.99
C SER A 146 4.43 16.57 13.12
N THR A 147 5.52 15.89 13.47
CA THR A 147 5.54 14.95 14.60
C THR A 147 6.87 15.14 15.31
N ASP A 148 6.84 15.82 16.46
CA ASP A 148 7.75 15.66 17.60
C ASP A 148 7.69 16.91 18.48
N LYS A 149 6.69 16.94 19.35
CA LYS A 149 6.83 17.62 20.65
C LYS A 149 7.12 16.66 21.80
N ASP A 150 7.03 15.34 21.58
CA ASP A 150 7.07 14.35 22.67
C ASP A 150 7.96 13.11 22.40
N ALA A 151 8.73 13.03 21.31
CA ALA A 151 9.69 11.93 21.12
C ALA A 151 11.08 12.35 21.62
N GLN A 152 11.39 11.92 22.83
CA GLN A 152 12.73 11.96 23.42
C GLN A 152 13.49 10.71 22.94
N ASP A 153 14.70 10.91 22.41
CA ASP A 153 15.70 9.91 22.05
C ASP A 153 15.33 8.85 21.00
N ASP A 154 15.64 9.15 19.73
CA ASP A 154 16.01 8.12 18.76
C ASP A 154 17.29 8.58 18.03
N GLU A 155 18.44 8.00 18.42
CA GLU A 155 19.76 8.28 17.85
C GLU A 155 19.88 7.71 16.43
N ARG A 156 19.15 8.28 15.45
CA ARG A 156 19.59 8.20 14.05
C ARG A 156 20.67 9.25 13.84
N PRO A 157 21.78 8.94 13.16
CA PRO A 157 22.79 9.93 12.86
C PRO A 157 22.17 10.97 11.92
N THR A 158 21.72 12.09 12.50
CA THR A 158 21.35 13.29 11.75
C THR A 158 22.62 13.81 11.08
N LYS A 159 22.91 13.30 9.89
CA LYS A 159 23.64 14.08 8.91
C LYS A 159 22.82 15.35 8.73
N ILE A 160 23.37 16.47 9.19
CA ILE A 160 22.82 17.79 8.93
C ILE A 160 22.82 17.94 7.41
N ALA A 161 21.66 17.68 6.79
CA ALA A 161 21.47 17.90 5.37
C ALA A 161 21.71 19.38 5.12
N LYS A 162 22.65 19.71 4.24
CA LYS A 162 22.78 21.07 3.74
C LYS A 162 21.49 21.40 3.01
N GLU A 163 20.89 22.56 3.27
CA GLU A 163 19.76 23.06 2.49
C GLU A 163 20.07 22.91 1.00
N GLY A 164 19.26 22.10 0.30
CA GLY A 164 19.38 21.88 -1.15
C GLY A 164 19.85 20.50 -1.61
N ASP A 165 20.22 19.58 -0.71
CA ASP A 165 20.43 18.17 -1.10
C ASP A 165 19.06 17.45 -1.14
N THR A 166 18.60 17.09 -2.33
CA THR A 166 17.43 16.23 -2.51
C THR A 166 17.88 14.80 -2.64
N ASP A 167 17.54 13.95 -1.68
CA ASP A 167 17.74 12.51 -1.82
C ASP A 167 16.77 11.97 -2.89
N GLU A 168 17.26 11.08 -3.75
CA GLU A 168 16.40 10.29 -4.63
C GLU A 168 15.75 9.18 -3.80
N ILE A 169 14.49 9.39 -3.41
CA ILE A 169 13.73 8.44 -2.57
C ILE A 169 12.80 7.61 -3.46
N GLU A 170 12.57 6.36 -3.08
CA GLU A 170 11.67 5.45 -3.78
C GLU A 170 10.23 5.98 -3.75
N ALA A 171 9.60 6.03 -4.93
CA ALA A 171 8.29 6.65 -5.11
C ALA A 171 7.21 5.96 -4.25
N LEU A 172 7.23 4.63 -4.15
CA LEU A 172 6.24 3.91 -3.33
C LEU A 172 6.38 4.17 -1.84
N GLU A 173 7.59 4.36 -1.33
CA GLU A 173 7.80 4.75 0.07
C GLU A 173 7.21 6.13 0.34
N LEU A 174 7.46 7.10 -0.55
CA LEU A 174 6.88 8.43 -0.43
C LEU A 174 5.35 8.43 -0.55
N LEU A 175 4.80 7.68 -1.50
CA LEU A 175 3.35 7.54 -1.64
C LEU A 175 2.74 6.90 -0.39
N LEU A 176 3.42 5.97 0.26
CA LEU A 176 2.96 5.36 1.51
C LEU A 176 2.95 6.39 2.64
N GLU A 177 4.03 7.14 2.81
CA GLU A 177 4.10 8.19 3.82
C GLU A 177 3.02 9.27 3.63
N VAL A 178 2.79 9.70 2.38
CA VAL A 178 1.74 10.67 2.03
C VAL A 178 0.34 10.08 2.25
N PHE A 179 0.12 8.79 1.97
CA PHE A 179 -1.16 8.14 2.26
C PHE A 179 -1.50 8.16 3.76
N LEU A 180 -0.49 7.95 4.62
CA LEU A 180 -0.66 7.93 6.08
C LEU A 180 -0.87 9.34 6.63
N LYS A 181 0.02 10.27 6.30
CA LYS A 181 -0.04 11.67 6.76
C LYS A 181 -1.17 12.45 6.08
N GLY A 182 -1.68 11.96 4.96
CA GLY A 182 -2.80 12.55 4.23
C GLY A 182 -4.15 12.41 4.93
N GLU A 183 -4.26 11.48 5.89
CA GLU A 183 -5.49 11.32 6.67
C GLU A 183 -5.84 12.60 7.42
N GLY A 184 -7.13 12.97 7.40
CA GLY A 184 -7.59 14.21 8.03
C GLY A 184 -6.97 15.48 7.43
N LYS A 185 -6.37 15.40 6.24
CA LYS A 185 -5.70 16.53 5.55
C LYS A 185 -4.50 17.10 6.32
N GLN A 186 -3.81 16.28 7.11
CA GLN A 186 -2.68 16.72 7.93
C GLN A 186 -1.44 17.04 7.08
N TYR A 187 -1.24 16.35 5.97
CA TYR A 187 -0.13 16.58 5.05
C TYR A 187 -0.40 17.74 4.06
N ASN A 188 -1.54 17.72 3.38
CA ASN A 188 -1.96 18.75 2.43
C ASN A 188 -3.43 19.12 2.70
N PRO A 189 -3.75 20.40 2.98
CA PRO A 189 -5.11 20.82 3.31
C PRO A 189 -6.13 20.62 2.16
N ASN A 190 -5.63 20.42 0.93
CA ASN A 190 -6.43 20.28 -0.28
C ASN A 190 -6.65 18.81 -0.68
N ALA A 191 -6.01 17.85 -0.02
CA ALA A 191 -6.01 16.45 -0.44
C ALA A 191 -6.22 15.49 0.72
N ASN A 192 -6.90 14.38 0.45
CA ASN A 192 -7.09 13.30 1.42
C ASN A 192 -6.42 11.98 1.02
N TYR A 193 -5.91 11.87 -0.21
CA TYR A 193 -5.10 10.76 -0.70
C TYR A 193 -5.77 9.38 -0.68
N ASP A 194 -7.11 9.33 -0.61
CA ASP A 194 -7.85 8.07 -0.49
C ASP A 194 -7.54 7.09 -1.64
N PHE A 195 -7.38 7.61 -2.87
CA PHE A 195 -7.13 6.80 -4.06
C PHE A 195 -5.74 6.13 -4.09
N LEU A 196 -4.80 6.51 -3.22
CA LEU A 196 -3.55 5.77 -3.07
C LEU A 196 -3.79 4.35 -2.53
N ALA A 197 -4.87 4.12 -1.77
CA ALA A 197 -5.27 2.77 -1.38
C ALA A 197 -5.53 1.88 -2.60
N SER A 198 -6.13 2.42 -3.67
CA SER A 198 -6.32 1.71 -4.94
C SER A 198 -5.00 1.52 -5.70
N VAL A 199 -4.05 2.45 -5.59
CA VAL A 199 -2.70 2.29 -6.17
C VAL A 199 -1.98 1.10 -5.50
N PHE A 200 -1.96 1.02 -4.17
CA PHE A 200 -1.37 -0.11 -3.46
C PHE A 200 -2.10 -1.44 -3.74
N ALA A 201 -3.43 -1.41 -3.86
CA ALA A 201 -4.21 -2.56 -4.28
C ALA A 201 -3.78 -3.06 -5.67
N ASN A 202 -3.57 -2.16 -6.64
CA ASN A 202 -3.12 -2.55 -7.97
C ASN A 202 -1.67 -3.05 -7.96
N VAL A 203 -0.75 -2.35 -7.28
CA VAL A 203 0.66 -2.76 -7.16
C VAL A 203 0.78 -4.13 -6.49
N SER A 204 -0.02 -4.44 -5.47
CA SER A 204 0.01 -5.74 -4.79
C SER A 204 -0.46 -6.92 -5.67
N THR A 205 -1.08 -6.68 -6.82
CA THR A 205 -1.46 -7.77 -7.75
C THR A 205 -0.23 -8.47 -8.35
N ILE A 206 0.89 -7.76 -8.51
CA ILE A 206 2.13 -8.30 -9.08
C ILE A 206 3.04 -8.89 -7.99
N PRO A 207 3.82 -9.95 -8.28
CA PRO A 207 4.69 -10.59 -7.28
C PRO A 207 5.65 -9.64 -6.57
N LEU A 208 6.31 -8.75 -7.32
CA LEU A 208 7.26 -7.80 -6.73
C LEU A 208 6.58 -6.75 -5.85
N GLY A 209 5.34 -6.37 -6.16
CA GLY A 209 4.56 -5.47 -5.32
C GLY A 209 4.17 -6.11 -3.98
N ARG A 210 3.85 -7.42 -3.97
CA ARG A 210 3.68 -8.17 -2.70
C ARG A 210 4.97 -8.26 -1.93
N SER A 211 6.09 -8.54 -2.60
CA SER A 211 7.40 -8.57 -1.96
C SER A 211 7.75 -7.24 -1.31
N PHE A 212 7.46 -6.11 -1.95
CA PHE A 212 7.61 -4.77 -1.36
C PHE A 212 6.75 -4.61 -0.11
N LEU A 213 5.47 -5.01 -0.15
CA LEU A 213 4.57 -4.86 0.99
C LEU A 213 4.93 -5.74 2.19
N LEU A 214 5.65 -6.84 1.95
CA LEU A 214 6.04 -7.85 2.96
C LEU A 214 7.53 -7.81 3.34
N SER A 215 8.32 -6.95 2.68
CA SER A 215 9.74 -6.79 2.98
C SER A 215 9.92 -6.04 4.28
N THR A 216 11.02 -6.34 4.97
CA THR A 216 11.46 -5.62 6.16
C THR A 216 12.86 -5.09 5.91
N THR A 217 13.12 -3.84 6.26
CA THR A 217 14.43 -3.19 6.06
C THR A 217 15.46 -3.64 7.08
N SER A 218 15.01 -4.15 8.22
CA SER A 218 15.78 -4.82 9.26
C SER A 218 14.95 -5.94 9.89
N PRO A 219 15.54 -6.85 10.69
CA PRO A 219 14.81 -7.91 11.36
C PRO A 219 13.64 -7.42 12.23
N ASP A 220 13.77 -6.24 12.82
CA ASP A 220 12.77 -5.67 13.73
C ASP A 220 11.83 -4.66 13.05
N ALA A 221 12.11 -4.26 11.80
CA ALA A 221 11.27 -3.32 11.09
C ALA A 221 9.94 -3.96 10.67
N GLU A 222 8.85 -3.26 10.93
CA GLU A 222 7.53 -3.64 10.43
C GLU A 222 7.49 -3.50 8.90
N PRO A 223 6.85 -4.44 8.20
CA PRO A 223 6.72 -4.36 6.75
C PRO A 223 5.76 -3.22 6.34
N PRO A 224 5.88 -2.66 5.12
CA PRO A 224 4.99 -1.59 4.65
C PRO A 224 3.50 -1.89 4.77
N LEU A 225 3.09 -3.16 4.62
CA LEU A 225 1.71 -3.58 4.82
C LEU A 225 1.17 -3.24 6.22
N PHE A 226 2.00 -3.31 7.27
CA PHE A 226 1.59 -3.01 8.64
C PHE A 226 1.01 -1.60 8.76
N LYS A 227 1.58 -0.63 8.05
CA LYS A 227 1.11 0.77 8.07
C LYS A 227 -0.29 0.93 7.46
N LEU A 228 -0.77 -0.05 6.67
CA LEU A 228 -2.05 0.02 5.97
C LEU A 228 -3.22 -0.64 6.72
N ILE A 229 -2.96 -1.64 7.57
CA ILE A 229 -4.01 -2.56 8.04
C ILE A 229 -5.10 -1.92 8.91
N SER A 230 -4.77 -0.85 9.62
CA SER A 230 -5.74 -0.11 10.47
C SER A 230 -6.81 0.63 9.65
N PHE A 231 -6.58 0.86 8.36
CA PHE A 231 -7.53 1.54 7.48
C PHE A 231 -8.70 0.65 7.02
N THR A 232 -8.79 -0.59 7.51
CA THR A 232 -9.91 -1.51 7.27
C THR A 232 -11.23 -1.02 7.90
N GLU A 233 -11.18 -0.16 8.92
CA GLU A 233 -12.35 0.48 9.57
C GLU A 233 -12.49 1.98 9.23
N HIS A 234 -11.71 2.50 8.27
CA HIS A 234 -11.67 3.93 7.96
C HIS A 234 -13.00 4.44 7.36
N PRO A 235 -13.46 5.69 7.63
CA PRO A 235 -14.73 6.20 7.08
C PRO A 235 -14.85 6.18 5.54
N SER A 236 -13.74 6.36 4.83
CA SER A 236 -13.68 6.28 3.36
C SER A 236 -13.73 4.85 2.84
N THR A 237 -14.76 4.52 2.06
CA THR A 237 -14.92 3.21 1.39
C THR A 237 -13.78 2.92 0.43
N ILE A 238 -13.16 3.94 -0.18
CA ILE A 238 -12.02 3.78 -1.10
C ILE A 238 -10.80 3.25 -0.33
N ARG A 239 -10.52 3.82 0.86
CA ARG A 239 -9.44 3.34 1.72
C ARG A 239 -9.68 1.92 2.19
N ARG A 240 -10.87 1.63 2.75
CA ARG A 240 -11.22 0.28 3.22
C ARG A 240 -11.10 -0.76 2.11
N GLY A 241 -11.67 -0.50 0.94
CA GLY A 241 -11.66 -1.43 -0.19
C GLY A 241 -10.26 -1.64 -0.79
N GLY A 242 -9.47 -0.57 -0.93
CA GLY A 242 -8.09 -0.66 -1.41
C GLY A 242 -7.18 -1.43 -0.45
N VAL A 243 -7.28 -1.14 0.85
CA VAL A 243 -6.51 -1.82 1.91
C VAL A 243 -6.92 -3.30 2.03
N ALA A 244 -8.22 -3.60 2.05
CA ALA A 244 -8.70 -4.99 2.07
C ALA A 244 -8.18 -5.77 0.84
N SER A 245 -8.17 -5.15 -0.34
CA SER A 245 -7.61 -5.75 -1.56
C SER A 245 -6.10 -5.96 -1.46
N CYS A 246 -5.37 -4.99 -0.90
CA CYS A 246 -3.92 -5.06 -0.68
C CYS A 246 -3.56 -6.23 0.25
N ILE A 247 -4.32 -6.40 1.33
CA ILE A 247 -4.17 -7.51 2.29
C ILE A 247 -4.47 -8.85 1.60
N LYS A 248 -5.60 -8.96 0.89
CA LYS A 248 -5.96 -10.16 0.12
C LYS A 248 -4.87 -10.55 -0.87
N ASN A 249 -4.38 -9.57 -1.61
CA ASN A 249 -3.34 -9.78 -2.61
C ASN A 249 -2.06 -10.30 -1.95
N SER A 250 -1.64 -9.68 -0.85
CA SER A 250 -0.48 -10.11 -0.06
C SER A 250 -0.64 -11.54 0.47
N ALA A 251 -1.85 -11.93 0.86
CA ALA A 251 -2.18 -13.28 1.31
C ALA A 251 -2.10 -14.37 0.21
N PHE A 252 -1.89 -14.04 -1.07
CA PHE A 252 -1.56 -15.06 -2.08
C PHE A 252 -0.18 -15.70 -1.86
N GLN A 253 0.72 -15.04 -1.12
CA GLN A 253 2.04 -15.57 -0.80
C GLN A 253 1.97 -16.56 0.38
N LYS A 254 1.53 -17.79 0.10
CA LYS A 254 1.32 -18.85 1.11
C LYS A 254 2.51 -19.08 2.04
N ALA A 255 3.73 -19.04 1.51
CA ALA A 255 4.95 -19.24 2.31
C ALA A 255 5.13 -18.18 3.42
N GLY A 256 4.48 -17.02 3.29
CA GLY A 256 4.53 -15.94 4.29
C GLY A 256 3.37 -15.94 5.29
N HIS A 257 2.44 -16.89 5.24
CA HIS A 257 1.22 -16.86 6.08
C HIS A 257 1.51 -16.85 7.58
N THR A 258 2.55 -17.57 8.02
CA THR A 258 2.99 -17.57 9.43
C THR A 258 3.53 -16.22 9.90
N ARG A 259 3.93 -15.33 8.97
CA ARG A 259 4.32 -13.94 9.27
C ARG A 259 3.13 -12.97 9.25
N LEU A 260 1.95 -13.42 8.82
CA LEU A 260 0.75 -12.60 8.63
C LEU A 260 -0.35 -12.87 9.67
N VAL A 261 -0.29 -14.01 10.35
CA VAL A 261 -1.28 -14.42 11.36
C VAL A 261 -0.53 -14.87 12.60
N ALA A 262 -0.73 -14.16 13.72
CA ALA A 262 -0.15 -14.55 14.99
C ALA A 262 -0.79 -15.85 15.52
N PRO A 263 0.00 -16.75 16.14
CA PRO A 263 -0.47 -18.07 16.57
C PRO A 263 -1.41 -18.05 17.79
N SER A 264 -1.35 -17.03 18.63
CA SER A 264 -2.24 -16.81 19.78
C SER A 264 -2.41 -15.31 20.08
N ASN A 265 -3.29 -14.96 21.04
CA ASN A 265 -3.48 -13.59 21.52
C ASN A 265 -2.46 -13.19 22.62
N ASP A 266 -1.76 -14.15 23.23
CA ASP A 266 -0.97 -13.93 24.44
C ASP A 266 0.31 -13.10 24.22
N GLN A 267 0.77 -13.03 22.96
CA GLN A 267 2.01 -12.37 22.60
C GLN A 267 1.82 -11.52 21.34
N PRO A 268 2.50 -10.37 21.26
CA PRO A 268 2.55 -9.61 20.03
C PRO A 268 3.21 -10.43 18.92
N PRO A 269 3.00 -10.05 17.63
CA PRO A 269 3.70 -10.67 16.52
C PRO A 269 5.22 -10.64 16.74
N ALA A 270 5.91 -11.70 16.30
CA ALA A 270 7.37 -11.70 16.30
C ALA A 270 7.91 -10.51 15.46
N PRO A 271 9.14 -10.03 15.75
CA PRO A 271 9.75 -8.95 14.97
C PRO A 271 9.71 -9.24 13.46
N GLY A 272 9.32 -8.23 12.67
CA GLY A 272 9.15 -8.36 11.22
C GLY A 272 7.92 -9.17 10.76
N CYS A 273 7.04 -9.57 11.68
CA CYS A 273 5.72 -10.17 11.42
C CYS A 273 4.59 -9.20 11.76
N ILE A 274 3.40 -9.47 11.23
CA ILE A 274 2.19 -8.71 11.52
C ILE A 274 1.06 -9.67 11.91
N ASP A 275 0.02 -9.15 12.55
CA ASP A 275 -1.21 -9.91 12.78
C ASP A 275 -2.40 -9.26 12.08
N LEU A 276 -2.77 -9.85 10.95
CA LEU A 276 -3.91 -9.40 10.16
C LEU A 276 -5.24 -9.73 10.81
N LEU A 277 -5.29 -10.76 11.67
CA LEU A 277 -6.56 -11.35 12.11
C LEU A 277 -7.48 -10.32 12.81
N PRO A 278 -7.02 -9.51 13.78
CA PRO A 278 -7.87 -8.53 14.44
C PRO A 278 -8.46 -7.51 13.45
N GLN A 279 -7.65 -7.03 12.50
CA GLN A 279 -8.04 -6.04 11.51
C GLN A 279 -8.97 -6.61 10.43
N MET A 280 -8.93 -7.93 10.19
CA MET A 280 -9.85 -8.61 9.28
C MET A 280 -11.19 -8.96 9.93
N LEU A 281 -11.19 -9.28 11.22
CA LEU A 281 -12.39 -9.67 11.96
C LEU A 281 -13.20 -8.45 12.41
N LEU A 282 -12.55 -7.36 12.83
CA LEU A 282 -13.23 -6.18 13.37
C LEU A 282 -14.32 -5.62 12.42
N PRO A 283 -14.11 -5.51 11.10
CA PRO A 283 -15.18 -5.07 10.18
C PRO A 283 -16.29 -6.10 9.98
N LEU A 284 -16.10 -7.35 10.37
CA LEU A 284 -17.12 -8.40 10.28
C LEU A 284 -17.95 -8.54 11.58
N CYS A 285 -17.51 -7.92 12.67
CA CYS A 285 -18.24 -7.85 13.94
C CYS A 285 -19.38 -6.82 13.89
N GLY A 286 -20.50 -7.16 14.52
CA GLY A 286 -21.61 -6.26 14.84
C GLY A 286 -21.75 -6.04 16.35
N PRO A 287 -22.95 -5.64 16.81
CA PRO A 287 -23.23 -5.38 18.23
C PRO A 287 -23.58 -6.65 19.02
N GLU A 288 -23.38 -7.84 18.45
CA GLU A 288 -23.62 -9.09 19.17
C GLU A 288 -22.72 -9.26 20.40
N GLU A 289 -23.27 -9.87 21.44
CA GLU A 289 -22.53 -10.28 22.63
C GLU A 289 -22.11 -11.75 22.50
N PHE A 290 -20.86 -12.03 22.85
CA PHE A 290 -20.33 -13.39 22.96
C PHE A 290 -20.37 -13.86 24.42
N ASP A 291 -20.48 -15.17 24.63
CA ASP A 291 -20.32 -15.73 25.97
C ASP A 291 -18.87 -15.60 26.46
N ILE A 292 -18.66 -15.81 27.76
CA ILE A 292 -17.34 -15.60 28.40
C ILE A 292 -16.28 -16.50 27.76
N ASP A 293 -16.62 -17.75 27.46
CA ASP A 293 -15.69 -18.71 26.88
C ASP A 293 -15.19 -18.25 25.49
N VAL A 294 -16.09 -17.78 24.63
CA VAL A 294 -15.71 -17.22 23.32
C VAL A 294 -14.98 -15.89 23.48
N MET A 295 -15.37 -15.05 24.44
CA MET A 295 -14.75 -13.75 24.66
C MET A 295 -13.28 -13.88 25.07
N ASP A 296 -12.94 -14.87 25.90
CA ASP A 296 -11.56 -15.20 26.29
C ASP A 296 -10.70 -15.65 25.09
N GLU A 297 -11.31 -16.23 24.05
CA GLU A 297 -10.61 -16.60 22.81
C GLU A 297 -10.40 -15.41 21.85
N LEU A 298 -11.20 -14.35 21.94
CA LEU A 298 -11.13 -13.25 20.97
C LEU A 298 -9.91 -12.35 21.21
N PRO A 299 -9.29 -11.81 20.14
CA PRO A 299 -8.36 -10.70 20.27
C PRO A 299 -8.98 -9.52 21.05
N ASP A 300 -8.21 -8.88 21.93
CA ASP A 300 -8.69 -7.82 22.83
C ASP A 300 -9.53 -6.73 22.15
N VAL A 301 -9.13 -6.30 20.95
CA VAL A 301 -9.83 -5.26 20.17
C VAL A 301 -11.25 -5.68 19.72
N LEU A 302 -11.56 -6.98 19.75
CA LEU A 302 -12.88 -7.53 19.41
C LEU A 302 -13.74 -7.83 20.64
N GLN A 303 -13.17 -7.75 21.84
CA GLN A 303 -13.90 -7.95 23.08
C GLN A 303 -14.70 -6.69 23.44
N LEU A 304 -15.85 -6.88 24.07
CA LEU A 304 -16.66 -5.80 24.64
C LEU A 304 -16.95 -4.64 23.66
N LEU A 305 -17.23 -4.97 22.39
CA LEU A 305 -17.57 -3.97 21.38
C LEU A 305 -18.85 -3.21 21.79
N PRO A 306 -18.92 -1.89 21.52
CA PRO A 306 -20.09 -1.09 21.88
C PRO A 306 -21.31 -1.48 21.05
N GLU A 307 -22.52 -1.25 21.56
CA GLU A 307 -23.79 -1.46 20.82
C GLU A 307 -23.87 -0.66 19.51
N THR A 308 -23.06 0.40 19.38
CA THR A 308 -22.96 1.20 18.15
C THR A 308 -22.09 0.56 17.07
N LYS A 309 -21.38 -0.53 17.37
CA LYS A 309 -20.52 -1.22 16.40
C LYS A 309 -21.35 -1.75 15.24
N LYS A 310 -20.91 -1.41 14.03
CA LYS A 310 -21.50 -1.87 12.79
C LYS A 310 -20.49 -2.68 12.00
N ARG A 311 -21.02 -3.67 11.30
CA ARG A 311 -20.30 -4.39 10.24
C ARG A 311 -19.98 -3.45 9.09
N GLU A 312 -18.98 -3.81 8.31
CA GLU A 312 -18.68 -3.20 7.02
C GLU A 312 -19.95 -3.13 6.17
N PRO A 313 -20.42 -1.93 5.78
CA PRO A 313 -21.65 -1.78 5.01
C PRO A 313 -21.55 -2.29 3.57
N ASP A 314 -20.37 -2.24 2.95
CA ASP A 314 -20.16 -2.64 1.56
C ASP A 314 -19.99 -4.16 1.42
N PRO A 315 -20.92 -4.89 0.76
CA PRO A 315 -20.81 -6.33 0.58
C PRO A 315 -19.58 -6.76 -0.23
N ALA A 316 -19.05 -5.92 -1.12
CA ALA A 316 -17.84 -6.24 -1.87
C ALA A 316 -16.61 -6.25 -0.96
N ILE A 317 -16.55 -5.35 0.03
CA ILE A 317 -15.46 -5.33 1.02
C ILE A 317 -15.60 -6.52 1.96
N ARG A 318 -16.82 -6.82 2.46
CA ARG A 318 -17.07 -8.03 3.27
C ARG A 318 -16.62 -9.30 2.54
N LEU A 319 -16.93 -9.42 1.26
CA LEU A 319 -16.47 -10.52 0.41
C LEU A 319 -14.94 -10.64 0.41
N ILE A 320 -14.22 -9.53 0.18
CA ILE A 320 -12.76 -9.51 0.17
C ILE A 320 -12.18 -9.96 1.53
N LEU A 321 -12.74 -9.48 2.64
CA LEU A 321 -12.30 -9.86 3.99
C LEU A 321 -12.46 -11.36 4.24
N VAL A 322 -13.64 -11.91 3.94
CA VAL A 322 -13.93 -13.34 4.14
C VAL A 322 -13.09 -14.21 3.19
N GLU A 323 -12.91 -13.81 1.94
CA GLU A 323 -12.03 -14.53 1.01
C GLU A 323 -10.57 -14.50 1.46
N THR A 324 -10.12 -13.42 2.09
CA THR A 324 -8.77 -13.34 2.67
C THR A 324 -8.61 -14.34 3.81
N LEU A 325 -9.60 -14.45 4.70
CA LEU A 325 -9.62 -15.45 5.76
C LEU A 325 -9.61 -16.88 5.19
N VAL A 326 -10.34 -17.15 4.10
CA VAL A 326 -10.27 -18.43 3.38
C VAL A 326 -8.87 -18.70 2.84
N LEU A 327 -8.21 -17.70 2.23
CA LEU A 327 -6.85 -17.85 1.70
C LEU A 327 -5.87 -18.22 2.82
N LEU A 328 -5.93 -17.50 3.95
CA LEU A 328 -5.10 -17.77 5.12
C LEU A 328 -5.39 -19.16 5.73
N ALA A 329 -6.66 -19.58 5.77
CA ALA A 329 -7.07 -20.92 6.21
C ALA A 329 -6.60 -22.07 5.29
N SER A 330 -5.90 -21.77 4.19
CA SER A 330 -5.28 -22.81 3.34
C SER A 330 -4.07 -23.49 3.99
N THR A 331 -3.50 -22.93 5.06
CA THR A 331 -2.43 -23.58 5.83
C THR A 331 -2.95 -24.07 7.17
N ARG A 332 -2.43 -25.21 7.64
CA ARG A 332 -2.80 -25.80 8.93
C ARG A 332 -2.51 -24.85 10.09
N THR A 333 -1.30 -24.29 10.13
CA THR A 333 -0.89 -23.34 11.18
C THR A 333 -1.88 -22.17 11.32
N CYS A 334 -2.32 -21.56 10.22
CA CYS A 334 -3.31 -20.50 10.28
C CYS A 334 -4.70 -20.99 10.69
N ARG A 335 -5.14 -22.18 10.26
CA ARG A 335 -6.42 -22.75 10.75
C ARG A 335 -6.41 -22.97 12.26
N GLU A 336 -5.31 -23.51 12.80
CA GLU A 336 -5.14 -23.69 14.25
C GLU A 336 -5.19 -22.37 15.00
N ALA A 337 -4.50 -21.34 14.49
CA ALA A 337 -4.56 -19.98 15.05
C ALA A 337 -5.98 -19.40 15.00
N MET A 338 -6.68 -19.53 13.87
CA MET A 338 -8.06 -19.05 13.71
C MET A 338 -9.05 -19.74 14.65
N ARG A 339 -8.90 -21.07 14.87
CA ARG A 339 -9.74 -21.82 15.82
C ARG A 339 -9.56 -21.33 17.25
N LYS A 340 -8.31 -21.13 17.68
CA LYS A 340 -7.99 -20.65 19.04
C LYS A 340 -8.38 -19.20 19.31
N ARG A 341 -8.67 -18.44 18.25
CA ARG A 341 -8.86 -17.00 18.30
C ARG A 341 -10.29 -16.55 17.96
N GLY A 342 -11.27 -17.43 18.21
CA GLY A 342 -12.70 -17.12 18.09
C GLY A 342 -13.23 -16.84 16.67
N VAL A 343 -12.46 -17.14 15.59
CA VAL A 343 -12.87 -16.80 14.21
C VAL A 343 -14.20 -17.44 13.83
N TYR A 344 -14.44 -18.69 14.23
CA TYR A 344 -15.69 -19.37 13.95
C TYR A 344 -16.90 -18.61 14.53
N ALA A 345 -16.79 -18.12 15.77
CA ALA A 345 -17.88 -17.42 16.44
C ALA A 345 -18.22 -16.10 15.72
N VAL A 346 -17.21 -15.32 15.36
CA VAL A 346 -17.38 -14.08 14.58
C VAL A 346 -18.06 -14.35 13.24
N ILE A 347 -17.57 -15.34 12.49
CA ILE A 347 -18.11 -15.67 11.17
C ILE A 347 -19.52 -16.23 11.26
N ARG A 348 -19.83 -17.04 12.29
CA ARG A 348 -21.19 -17.53 12.54
C ARG A 348 -22.17 -16.39 12.82
N ALA A 349 -21.78 -15.45 13.68
CA ALA A 349 -22.59 -14.27 13.98
C ALA A 349 -22.81 -13.43 12.71
N ALA A 350 -21.75 -13.14 11.95
CA ALA A 350 -21.84 -12.40 10.69
C ALA A 350 -22.73 -13.10 9.65
N HIS A 351 -22.58 -14.40 9.47
CA HIS A 351 -23.40 -15.20 8.54
C HIS A 351 -24.88 -15.19 8.92
N SER A 352 -25.23 -15.13 10.20
CA SER A 352 -26.63 -15.17 10.66
C SER A 352 -27.47 -13.97 10.22
N VAL A 353 -26.82 -12.85 9.87
CA VAL A 353 -27.46 -11.59 9.44
C VAL A 353 -27.06 -11.18 8.02
N GLU A 354 -26.22 -11.95 7.34
CA GLU A 354 -25.78 -11.65 5.97
C GLU A 354 -26.85 -12.08 4.96
N GLU A 355 -27.27 -11.14 4.12
CA GLU A 355 -28.32 -11.35 3.11
C GLU A 355 -27.73 -11.54 1.70
N VAL A 356 -26.44 -11.26 1.50
CA VAL A 356 -25.80 -11.33 0.18
C VAL A 356 -25.19 -12.72 -0.03
N ASP A 357 -25.82 -13.53 -0.89
CA ASP A 357 -25.39 -14.91 -1.21
C ASP A 357 -23.91 -15.04 -1.59
N LYS A 358 -23.39 -14.06 -2.34
CA LYS A 358 -21.97 -14.05 -2.74
C LYS A 358 -21.01 -13.96 -1.54
N VAL A 359 -21.47 -13.40 -0.42
CA VAL A 359 -20.70 -13.27 0.82
C VAL A 359 -20.91 -14.49 1.73
N THR A 360 -22.13 -15.04 1.77
CA THR A 360 -22.43 -16.22 2.60
C THR A 360 -21.68 -17.46 2.12
N GLU A 361 -21.53 -17.67 0.80
CA GLU A 361 -20.79 -18.80 0.24
C GLU A 361 -19.35 -18.94 0.79
N PRO A 362 -18.48 -17.91 0.71
CA PRO A 362 -17.15 -17.99 1.28
C PRO A 362 -17.13 -18.06 2.82
N MET A 363 -18.14 -17.53 3.52
CA MET A 363 -18.27 -17.71 4.98
C MET A 363 -18.48 -19.19 5.33
N VAL A 364 -19.39 -19.88 4.63
CA VAL A 364 -19.62 -21.32 4.79
C VAL A 364 -18.36 -22.12 4.44
N ARG A 365 -17.65 -21.74 3.36
CA ARG A 365 -16.38 -22.37 2.99
C ARG A 365 -15.33 -22.22 4.09
N LEU A 366 -15.21 -21.04 4.69
CA LEU A 366 -14.28 -20.80 5.80
C LEU A 366 -14.63 -21.67 7.02
N VAL A 367 -15.90 -21.71 7.42
CA VAL A 367 -16.36 -22.56 8.53
C VAL A 367 -16.04 -24.03 8.25
N ASN A 368 -16.30 -24.51 7.02
CA ASN A 368 -15.97 -25.88 6.64
C ASN A 368 -14.47 -26.17 6.71
N LEU A 369 -13.60 -25.21 6.41
CA LEU A 369 -12.15 -25.37 6.58
C LEU A 369 -11.77 -25.46 8.06
N LEU A 370 -12.36 -24.61 8.91
CA LEU A 370 -12.09 -24.59 10.35
C LEU A 370 -12.67 -25.81 11.09
N MET A 371 -13.74 -26.43 10.58
CA MET A 371 -14.37 -27.59 11.20
C MET A 371 -13.78 -28.94 10.77
N ARG A 372 -12.88 -28.95 9.78
CA ARG A 372 -12.17 -30.17 9.38
C ARG A 372 -11.24 -30.65 10.49
N GLU A 373 -11.21 -31.96 10.69
CA GLU A 373 -10.16 -32.63 11.45
C GLU A 373 -8.83 -32.50 10.71
N GLU A 374 -7.74 -32.27 11.44
CA GLU A 374 -6.41 -32.23 10.88
C GLU A 374 -5.81 -33.65 10.91
N ASP A 375 -5.29 -34.12 9.79
CA ASP A 375 -4.60 -35.40 9.67
C ASP A 375 -3.21 -35.22 9.02
N GLU A 376 -2.48 -36.30 8.80
CA GLU A 376 -1.16 -36.22 8.16
C GLU A 376 -1.23 -35.65 6.73
N SER A 377 -2.37 -35.78 6.04
CA SER A 377 -2.55 -35.25 4.69
C SER A 377 -2.73 -33.73 4.67
N THR A 378 -3.30 -33.15 5.73
CA THR A 378 -3.46 -31.69 5.86
C THR A 378 -2.18 -30.97 6.27
N ALA A 379 -1.22 -31.67 6.89
CA ALA A 379 0.11 -31.14 7.21
C ALA A 379 0.99 -30.94 5.95
N LEU A 380 0.73 -31.69 4.87
CA LEU A 380 1.47 -31.60 3.61
C LEU A 380 1.09 -30.38 2.76
N GLU A 381 0.04 -29.64 3.13
CA GLU A 381 -0.36 -28.38 2.46
C GLU A 381 0.54 -27.18 2.85
N GLU A 382 1.46 -27.36 3.80
CA GLU A 382 2.40 -26.32 4.22
C GLU A 382 3.52 -26.12 3.17
N VAL A 383 3.65 -24.89 2.69
CA VAL A 383 4.74 -24.49 1.81
C VAL A 383 5.96 -24.19 2.70
N PRO A 384 7.14 -24.79 2.44
CA PRO A 384 8.36 -24.44 3.17
C PRO A 384 8.62 -22.94 3.08
N ASP A 385 8.91 -22.31 4.22
CA ASP A 385 9.29 -20.90 4.27
C ASP A 385 10.67 -20.73 3.61
N PRO A 386 10.78 -20.06 2.44
CA PRO A 386 12.04 -19.92 1.71
C PRO A 386 13.06 -19.05 2.45
N LEU A 387 12.68 -18.34 3.53
CA LEU A 387 13.58 -17.56 4.37
C LEU A 387 14.11 -18.34 5.59
N LYS A 388 13.61 -19.56 5.83
CA LYS A 388 14.24 -20.49 6.80
C LYS A 388 15.46 -21.22 6.22
N ASP A 389 15.68 -21.12 4.91
CA ASP A 389 16.94 -21.51 4.29
C ASP A 389 17.91 -20.32 4.40
N ASP A 390 18.98 -20.47 5.20
CA ASP A 390 20.11 -19.52 5.37
C ASP A 390 20.92 -19.25 4.08
N LYS A 391 20.35 -19.51 2.90
CA LYS A 391 20.94 -19.11 1.64
C LYS A 391 20.56 -17.67 1.40
N LYS A 392 21.54 -16.78 1.60
CA LYS A 392 21.52 -15.42 1.05
C LYS A 392 20.90 -15.47 -0.35
N PRO A 393 19.92 -14.61 -0.67
CA PRO A 393 19.50 -14.46 -2.05
C PRO A 393 20.75 -14.17 -2.88
N ASP A 394 20.99 -14.98 -3.89
CA ASP A 394 22.01 -14.69 -4.89
C ASP A 394 21.57 -13.41 -5.59
N HIS A 395 22.11 -12.27 -5.14
CA HIS A 395 21.96 -10.99 -5.82
C HIS A 395 22.85 -10.99 -7.07
N GLY A 396 22.59 -11.92 -7.98
CA GLY A 396 23.02 -11.86 -9.37
C GLY A 396 22.14 -10.87 -10.13
N PHE A 397 22.15 -9.60 -9.72
CA PHE A 397 21.68 -8.52 -10.60
C PHE A 397 22.78 -8.29 -11.65
N GLU A 398 22.61 -8.83 -12.84
CA GLU A 398 23.16 -8.15 -14.02
C GLU A 398 22.47 -6.79 -14.09
N THR A 399 23.17 -5.76 -13.64
CA THR A 399 22.76 -4.37 -13.80
C THR A 399 22.61 -4.10 -15.29
N ALA A 400 21.38 -3.86 -15.74
CA ALA A 400 21.16 -3.23 -17.04
C ALA A 400 21.91 -1.88 -17.05
N PRO A 401 22.62 -1.52 -18.13
CA PRO A 401 23.41 -0.30 -18.16
C PRO A 401 22.51 0.92 -18.00
N VAL A 402 22.88 1.81 -17.08
CA VAL A 402 22.25 3.11 -16.88
C VAL A 402 22.57 3.99 -18.08
N VAL A 403 21.56 4.30 -18.90
CA VAL A 403 21.66 5.25 -20.00
C VAL A 403 21.37 6.64 -19.44
N GLY A 404 22.38 7.51 -19.44
CA GLY A 404 22.21 8.93 -19.08
C GLY A 404 21.31 9.66 -20.09
N ALA A 405 20.73 10.78 -19.67
CA ALA A 405 19.81 11.60 -20.46
C ALA A 405 20.42 12.24 -21.74
N ASP A 406 21.69 11.97 -22.02
CA ASP A 406 22.48 12.39 -23.18
C ASP A 406 22.90 11.21 -24.09
N GLY A 407 22.44 9.98 -23.81
CA GLY A 407 22.55 8.85 -24.73
C GLY A 407 23.94 8.23 -24.88
N ASN A 408 24.88 8.48 -23.95
CA ASN A 408 26.18 7.82 -23.92
C ASN A 408 26.31 6.84 -22.75
N GLU A 409 26.91 5.68 -23.03
CA GLU A 409 27.21 4.63 -22.03
C GLU A 409 28.33 5.08 -21.07
N VAL A 410 28.04 5.06 -19.76
CA VAL A 410 29.05 5.31 -18.72
C VAL A 410 29.68 3.98 -18.30
N LYS A 411 30.99 3.82 -18.52
CA LYS A 411 31.76 2.66 -18.04
C LYS A 411 32.03 2.78 -16.54
N THR A 412 31.49 1.86 -15.74
CA THR A 412 31.83 1.73 -14.32
C THR A 412 33.14 0.94 -14.15
N TYR A 413 34.10 1.51 -13.42
CA TYR A 413 35.33 0.84 -13.00
C TYR A 413 35.02 -0.09 -11.81
N GLY A 414 35.33 -1.38 -11.96
CA GLY A 414 35.14 -2.39 -10.91
C GLY A 414 36.13 -2.24 -9.75
N ILE A 415 35.63 -2.35 -8.52
CA ILE A 415 36.43 -2.48 -7.31
C ILE A 415 36.70 -3.97 -7.10
N ALA A 416 37.98 -4.34 -7.08
CA ALA A 416 38.44 -5.72 -6.93
C ALA A 416 38.18 -6.26 -5.51
N GLU A 417 37.76 -7.53 -5.44
CA GLU A 417 37.60 -8.31 -4.21
C GLU A 417 38.94 -8.47 -3.47
N ALA A 418 38.96 -8.15 -2.17
CA ALA A 418 40.08 -8.45 -1.28
C ALA A 418 39.82 -9.79 -0.58
N GLY A 419 40.67 -10.78 -0.85
CA GLY A 419 40.62 -12.12 -0.25
C GLY A 419 40.97 -12.15 1.26
N PRO A 420 40.76 -13.30 1.92
CA PRO A 420 40.87 -13.41 3.38
C PRO A 420 42.32 -13.35 3.87
N VAL A 421 42.55 -12.54 4.91
CA VAL A 421 43.86 -12.38 5.58
C VAL A 421 44.04 -13.51 6.62
N PRO A 422 45.21 -14.20 6.67
CA PRO A 422 45.43 -15.30 7.60
C PRO A 422 45.74 -14.83 9.04
N VAL A 423 45.19 -15.54 10.02
CA VAL A 423 45.38 -15.33 11.46
C VAL A 423 46.71 -15.95 11.91
N ALA A 424 47.59 -15.13 12.49
CA ALA A 424 48.83 -15.58 13.14
C ALA A 424 48.64 -15.65 14.66
N HIS A 425 49.03 -16.79 15.24
CA HIS A 425 49.11 -17.01 16.68
C HIS A 425 50.19 -16.15 17.33
N THR A 426 49.85 -15.38 18.35
CA THR A 426 50.79 -15.00 19.41
C THR A 426 50.09 -15.03 20.78
N SER A 427 50.77 -15.70 21.71
CA SER A 427 50.44 -15.85 23.12
C SER A 427 50.64 -14.54 23.88
N SER A 428 49.65 -14.12 24.67
CA SER A 428 49.85 -13.21 25.79
C SER A 428 48.72 -13.37 26.81
N SER A 429 49.11 -13.44 28.07
CA SER A 429 48.39 -13.92 29.24
C SER A 429 47.80 -12.78 30.08
N VAL A 430 46.78 -13.14 30.90
CA VAL A 430 46.34 -12.53 32.19
C VAL A 430 45.29 -11.38 32.09
N PRO A 431 44.30 -11.25 33.01
CA PRO A 431 43.34 -12.22 33.58
C PRO A 431 41.86 -11.69 33.57
N ALA A 432 40.91 -12.56 33.89
CA ALA A 432 39.47 -12.22 33.99
C ALA A 432 39.10 -11.35 35.20
N PRO A 433 38.15 -10.39 35.08
CA PRO A 433 37.50 -9.77 36.22
C PRO A 433 36.34 -10.64 36.74
N LYS A 434 36.13 -10.52 38.05
CA LYS A 434 35.35 -11.40 38.92
C LYS A 434 33.83 -11.29 38.70
N LYS A 435 33.15 -12.43 38.94
CA LYS A 435 31.71 -12.53 39.19
C LYS A 435 31.31 -11.62 40.35
N TYR A 436 30.27 -10.82 40.17
CA TYR A 436 29.52 -10.24 41.28
C TYR A 436 28.46 -11.26 41.72
N GLU A 437 28.50 -11.60 43.01
CA GLU A 437 27.51 -12.42 43.70
C GLU A 437 26.21 -11.64 43.89
N GLN A 438 25.08 -12.34 43.72
CA GLN A 438 23.76 -11.91 44.16
C GLN A 438 23.77 -11.75 45.68
N VAL A 439 23.27 -10.61 46.16
CA VAL A 439 22.88 -10.43 47.56
C VAL A 439 21.35 -10.34 47.56
N ASP A 440 20.73 -11.40 48.07
CA ASP A 440 19.37 -11.36 48.58
C ASP A 440 19.32 -10.46 49.83
N SER A 441 18.38 -9.53 49.87
CA SER A 441 17.85 -9.01 51.12
C SER A 441 16.38 -8.68 50.92
N GLU A 442 15.54 -9.58 51.44
CA GLU A 442 14.24 -9.28 52.00
C GLU A 442 14.34 -8.12 53.01
N ASP A 443 13.20 -7.49 53.30
CA ASP A 443 12.96 -6.38 54.23
C ASP A 443 13.02 -4.96 53.63
N GLU A 444 11.85 -4.43 53.24
CA GLU A 444 11.31 -3.15 53.74
C GLU A 444 9.90 -2.90 53.16
N GLU A 445 8.93 -3.70 53.62
CA GLU A 445 7.53 -3.27 53.73
C GLU A 445 7.40 -2.41 54.99
N GLU A 446 7.47 -1.08 54.86
CA GLU A 446 6.78 -0.10 55.74
C GLU A 446 7.18 1.33 55.33
N MET A 447 6.30 2.03 54.60
CA MET A 447 5.99 3.45 54.88
C MET A 447 4.82 3.91 54.00
N LEU A 448 3.63 3.69 54.55
CA LEU A 448 2.45 4.51 54.30
C LEU A 448 2.62 5.86 55.06
N LEU A 449 2.11 6.93 54.44
CA LEU A 449 1.61 8.21 55.01
C LEU A 449 2.47 9.49 54.84
N GLU A 450 1.76 10.52 54.33
CA GLU A 450 2.06 11.97 54.29
C GLU A 450 3.13 12.38 53.25
N VAL A 451 2.83 13.15 52.19
CA VAL A 451 2.08 14.41 52.03
C VAL A 451 1.54 14.55 50.61
#